data_AF-A0A9D1K8D7-F1
#
_entry.id   AF-A0A9D1K8D7-F1
#
_cell.length_a   1.000
_cell.length_b   1.000
_cell.length_c   1.000
_cell.angle_alpha   90.00
_cell.angle_beta   90.00
_cell.angle_gamma   90.00
#
_symmetry.space_group_name_H-M   'P 1'
#
loop_
_entity.id
_entity.type
_entity.pdbx_description
1 polymer ?
#
loop_
_entity_poly.entity_id
_entity_poly.type
_entity_poly.pdbx_seq_one_letter_code
_entity_poly.pdbx_strand_id
1 'polypeptide(L)'
;KPAEAESFTLRHLGETKNVGREEVIALAQKGMDYDRIRSKLGDASREIESLRSGGTGEISPEERRRRDCESFVKSFPEAAARLRTDREAIPAEVWDEVRRGVSLTDAYAAHLSRREAAERDAELSRLRSELERERRERENARRSAGSAVSVGGDPPYDPISAGWNSI
;
A
#
# COMPACT_ATOMS: atom_id res chain seq x y z
N LYS A 1 5.44 -49.34 51.84
CA LYS A 1 4.31 -48.71 52.57
C LYS A 1 3.43 -48.04 51.52
N PRO A 2 2.12 -48.33 51.44
CA PRO A 2 1.29 -47.79 50.39
C PRO A 2 1.22 -46.27 50.57
N ALA A 3 1.40 -45.53 49.49
CA ALA A 3 1.29 -44.08 49.49
C ALA A 3 -0.18 -43.72 49.77
N GLU A 4 -0.47 -43.25 50.98
CA GLU A 4 -1.77 -42.70 51.32
C GLU A 4 -2.12 -41.62 50.31
N ALA A 5 -3.29 -41.76 49.71
CA ALA A 5 -3.88 -40.81 48.80
C ALA A 5 -4.24 -39.52 49.56
N GLU A 6 -3.23 -38.74 49.93
CA GLU A 6 -3.41 -37.41 50.50
C GLU A 6 -3.94 -36.49 49.39
N SER A 7 -5.24 -36.25 49.46
CA SER A 7 -5.97 -35.34 48.60
C SER A 7 -6.07 -33.97 49.31
N PHE A 8 -5.63 -32.92 48.64
CA PHE A 8 -5.57 -31.55 49.12
C PHE A 8 -6.63 -30.72 48.40
N THR A 9 -7.39 -29.93 49.14
CA THR A 9 -8.40 -29.06 48.56
C THR A 9 -7.78 -27.73 48.17
N LEU A 10 -7.66 -27.47 46.86
CA LEU A 10 -7.10 -26.25 46.31
C LEU A 10 -8.22 -25.40 45.71
N ARG A 11 -8.33 -24.14 46.14
CA ARG A 11 -9.29 -23.19 45.58
C ARG A 11 -8.62 -22.33 44.51
N HIS A 12 -9.04 -22.46 43.26
CA HIS A 12 -8.51 -21.71 42.12
C HIS A 12 -9.66 -21.08 41.32
N LEU A 13 -9.59 -19.78 41.06
CA LEU A 13 -10.58 -19.00 40.30
C LEU A 13 -12.04 -19.14 40.80
N GLY A 14 -12.22 -19.37 42.11
CA GLY A 14 -13.54 -19.52 42.74
C GLY A 14 -14.04 -20.95 42.85
N GLU A 15 -13.38 -21.91 42.19
CA GLU A 15 -13.72 -23.33 42.28
C GLU A 15 -12.79 -24.07 43.24
N THR A 16 -13.37 -24.95 44.05
CA THR A 16 -12.64 -25.77 45.03
C THR A 16 -12.42 -27.16 44.42
N LYS A 17 -11.17 -27.46 44.03
CA LYS A 17 -10.78 -28.74 43.43
C LYS A 17 -10.02 -29.58 44.44
N ASN A 18 -10.35 -30.86 44.55
CA ASN A 18 -9.56 -31.81 45.35
C ASN A 18 -8.47 -32.42 44.46
N VAL A 19 -7.20 -32.20 44.81
CA VAL A 19 -6.02 -32.57 44.01
C VAL A 19 -5.08 -33.45 44.83
N GLY A 20 -4.48 -34.48 44.23
CA GLY A 20 -3.51 -35.33 44.92
C GLY A 20 -2.16 -34.63 45.12
N ARG A 21 -1.29 -35.19 45.99
CA ARG A 21 0.06 -34.68 46.27
C ARG A 21 0.90 -34.37 45.02
N GLU A 22 0.88 -35.24 44.01
CA GLU A 22 1.62 -35.03 42.75
C GLU A 22 1.09 -33.84 41.94
N GLU A 23 -0.23 -33.65 41.93
CA GLU A 23 -0.89 -32.55 41.21
C GLU A 23 -0.64 -31.20 41.92
N VAL A 24 -0.54 -31.20 43.26
CA VAL A 24 -0.12 -30.01 44.04
C VAL A 24 1.31 -29.59 43.67
N ILE A 25 2.23 -30.54 43.56
CA ILE A 25 3.63 -30.25 43.19
C ILE A 25 3.71 -29.72 41.76
N ALA A 26 2.98 -30.33 40.82
CA ALA A 26 2.93 -29.87 39.43
C ALA A 26 2.35 -28.46 39.30
N LEU A 27 1.30 -28.15 40.07
CA LEU A 27 0.71 -26.80 40.11
C LEU A 27 1.66 -25.77 40.71
N ALA A 28 2.40 -26.12 41.76
CA ALA A 28 3.41 -25.25 42.35
C ALA A 28 4.58 -24.97 41.39
N GLN A 29 5.06 -26.00 40.68
CA GLN A 29 6.09 -25.85 39.64
C GLN A 29 5.60 -24.96 38.50
N LYS A 30 4.36 -25.16 38.03
CA LYS A 30 3.74 -24.34 36.98
C LYS A 30 3.56 -22.87 37.41
N GLY A 31 3.23 -22.61 38.67
CA GLY A 31 3.19 -21.26 39.23
C GLY A 31 4.56 -20.57 39.18
N MET A 32 5.60 -21.28 39.61
CA MET A 32 6.98 -20.75 39.58
C MET A 32 7.49 -20.52 38.16
N ASP A 33 7.18 -21.41 37.22
CA ASP A 33 7.54 -21.23 35.81
C ASP A 33 6.76 -20.08 35.16
N TYR A 34 5.49 -19.90 35.53
CA TYR A 34 4.68 -18.78 35.04
C TYR A 34 5.23 -17.43 35.52
N ASP A 35 5.63 -17.31 36.78
CA ASP A 35 6.27 -16.11 37.31
C ASP A 35 7.62 -15.84 36.64
N ARG A 36 8.42 -16.88 36.37
CA ARG A 36 9.70 -16.76 35.67
C ARG A 36 9.52 -16.32 34.21
N ILE A 37 8.54 -16.87 33.50
CA ILE A 37 8.22 -16.48 32.12
C ILE A 37 7.66 -15.05 32.09
N ARG A 38 6.82 -14.68 33.06
CA ARG A 38 6.26 -13.32 33.16
C ARG A 38 7.33 -12.28 33.47
N SER A 39 8.29 -12.58 34.33
CA SER A 39 9.45 -11.70 34.58
C SER A 39 10.27 -11.52 33.31
N LYS A 40 10.63 -12.62 32.62
CA LYS A 40 11.37 -12.55 31.36
C LYS A 40 10.62 -11.76 30.29
N LEU A 41 9.30 -11.91 30.20
CA LEU A 41 8.48 -11.14 29.26
C LEU A 41 8.47 -9.65 29.63
N GLY A 42 8.41 -9.32 30.93
CA GLY A 42 8.47 -7.93 31.41
C GLY A 42 9.84 -7.28 31.23
N ASP A 43 10.92 -8.05 31.38
CA ASP A 43 12.29 -7.60 31.17
C ASP A 43 12.59 -7.45 29.67
N ALA A 44 12.19 -8.42 28.84
CA ALA A 44 12.27 -8.32 27.37
C ALA A 44 11.40 -7.17 26.83
N SER A 45 10.22 -6.94 27.41
CA SER A 45 9.38 -5.80 27.01
C SER A 45 10.02 -4.47 27.41
N ARG A 46 10.64 -4.39 28.59
CA ARG A 46 11.40 -3.21 29.02
C ARG A 46 12.67 -3.01 28.18
N GLU A 47 13.31 -4.07 27.73
CA GLU A 47 14.47 -4.03 26.84
C GLU A 47 14.07 -3.58 25.43
N ILE A 48 12.96 -4.11 24.88
CA ILE A 48 12.38 -3.64 23.61
C ILE A 48 11.97 -2.18 23.71
N GLU A 49 11.38 -1.74 24.83
CA GLU A 49 11.01 -0.35 25.05
C GLU A 49 12.24 0.56 25.31
N SER A 50 13.29 0.05 25.93
CA SER A 50 14.57 0.75 26.11
C SER A 50 15.33 0.89 24.79
N LEU A 51 15.28 -0.11 23.91
CA LEU A 51 15.83 -0.02 22.55
C LEU A 51 14.99 0.91 21.66
N ARG A 52 13.68 0.96 21.89
CA ARG A 52 12.74 1.85 21.18
C ARG A 52 12.86 3.31 21.66
N SER A 53 12.99 3.55 22.96
CA SER A 53 13.14 4.88 23.57
C SER A 53 14.58 5.37 23.65
N GLY A 54 15.57 4.47 23.62
CA GLY A 54 16.99 4.80 23.49
C GLY A 54 17.37 5.37 22.11
N GLY A 55 16.45 5.33 21.13
CA GLY A 55 16.56 6.01 19.84
C GLY A 55 15.92 7.41 19.80
N THR A 56 15.29 7.85 20.90
CA THR A 56 14.72 9.21 21.05
C THR A 56 15.48 9.99 22.11
N GLY A 57 16.80 9.86 22.16
CA GLY A 57 17.61 10.98 22.65
C GLY A 57 17.18 12.20 21.85
N GLU A 58 16.97 13.35 22.50
CA GLU A 58 16.58 14.59 21.85
C GLU A 58 17.62 14.96 20.78
N ILE A 59 17.48 14.39 19.59
CA ILE A 59 18.26 14.77 18.43
C ILE A 59 17.89 16.22 18.23
N SER A 60 18.85 17.11 18.49
CA SER A 60 18.64 18.54 18.37
C SER A 60 17.99 18.80 17.00
N PRO A 61 17.05 19.75 16.89
CA PRO A 61 16.48 20.13 15.60
C PRO A 61 17.56 20.33 14.52
N GLU A 62 18.75 20.77 14.90
CA GLU A 62 19.92 20.88 14.02
C GLU A 62 20.49 19.55 13.56
N GLU A 63 20.58 18.56 14.44
CA GLU A 63 21.10 17.23 14.10
C GLU A 63 20.13 16.45 13.24
N ARG A 64 18.82 16.64 13.45
CA ARG A 64 17.78 16.11 12.58
C ARG A 64 17.92 16.71 11.18
N ARG A 65 18.04 18.04 11.08
CA ARG A 65 18.29 18.73 9.80
C ARG A 65 19.58 18.27 9.14
N ARG A 66 20.67 18.10 9.90
CA ARG A 66 21.97 17.61 9.38
C ARG A 66 21.81 16.23 8.77
N ARG A 67 21.18 15.31 9.50
CA ARG A 67 20.94 13.94 9.05
C ARG A 67 20.03 13.90 7.83
N ASP A 68 18.99 14.72 7.81
CA ASP A 68 18.08 14.82 6.67
C ASP A 68 18.78 15.36 5.41
N CYS A 69 19.65 16.38 5.55
CA CYS A 69 20.47 16.88 4.46
C CYS A 69 21.46 15.83 3.95
N GLU A 70 22.10 15.08 4.85
CA GLU A 70 23.02 14.00 4.49
C GLU A 70 22.29 12.87 3.75
N SER A 71 21.12 12.46 4.26
CA SER A 71 20.24 11.50 3.60
C SER A 71 19.79 11.99 2.23
N PHE A 72 19.49 13.28 2.07
CA PHE A 72 19.10 13.86 0.79
C PHE A 72 20.24 13.80 -0.23
N VAL A 73 21.46 14.21 0.14
CA VAL A 73 22.63 14.16 -0.75
C VAL A 73 22.94 12.72 -1.17
N LYS A 74 22.75 11.75 -0.28
CA LYS A 74 22.99 10.33 -0.56
C LYS A 74 21.93 9.74 -1.48
N SER A 75 20.66 10.01 -1.24
CA SER A 75 19.53 9.44 -2.00
C SER A 75 19.32 10.14 -3.34
N PHE A 76 19.58 11.45 -3.41
CA PHE A 76 19.35 12.29 -4.58
C PHE A 76 20.59 13.12 -4.96
N PRO A 77 21.72 12.47 -5.32
CA PRO A 77 22.97 13.18 -5.62
C PRO A 77 22.85 14.13 -6.81
N GLU A 78 22.06 13.79 -7.83
CA GLU A 78 21.81 14.68 -8.97
C GLU A 78 21.02 15.93 -8.58
N ALA A 79 19.97 15.78 -7.76
CA ALA A 79 19.18 16.90 -7.30
C ALA A 79 20.02 17.83 -6.40
N ALA A 80 20.84 17.24 -5.53
CA ALA A 80 21.78 17.99 -4.70
C ALA A 80 22.87 18.69 -5.52
N ALA A 81 23.34 18.10 -6.62
CA ALA A 81 24.30 18.75 -7.53
C ALA A 81 23.64 19.91 -8.28
N ARG A 82 22.42 19.73 -8.81
CA ARG A 82 21.65 20.78 -9.48
C ARG A 82 21.38 21.96 -8.54
N LEU A 83 21.06 21.71 -7.28
CA LEU A 83 20.84 22.76 -6.27
C LEU A 83 22.04 23.71 -6.09
N ARG A 84 23.27 23.26 -6.38
CA ARG A 84 24.48 24.10 -6.28
C ARG A 84 24.57 25.15 -7.38
N THR A 85 24.02 24.83 -8.55
CA THR A 85 24.08 25.69 -9.75
C THR A 85 22.78 26.47 -9.93
N ASP A 86 21.65 25.84 -9.58
CA ASP A 86 20.32 26.38 -9.74
C ASP A 86 19.54 26.28 -8.42
N ARG A 87 19.14 27.43 -7.90
CA ARG A 87 18.37 27.53 -6.67
C ARG A 87 16.92 27.09 -6.86
N GLU A 88 16.42 27.06 -8.09
CA GLU A 88 15.05 26.63 -8.43
C GLU A 88 14.96 25.10 -8.67
N ALA A 89 16.09 24.38 -8.58
CA ALA A 89 16.14 22.94 -8.79
C ALA A 89 15.23 22.13 -7.83
N ILE A 90 14.88 22.68 -6.67
CA ILE A 90 13.93 22.09 -5.74
C ILE A 90 12.65 22.93 -5.72
N PRO A 91 11.49 22.37 -6.10
CA PRO A 91 10.21 23.07 -6.12
C PRO A 91 9.81 23.66 -4.77
N ALA A 92 9.11 24.80 -4.78
CA ALA A 92 8.66 25.49 -3.57
C ALA A 92 7.80 24.60 -2.64
N GLU A 93 6.99 23.71 -3.21
CA GLU A 93 6.15 22.76 -2.48
C GLU A 93 6.97 21.84 -1.57
N VAL A 94 8.15 21.40 -2.04
CA VAL A 94 9.04 20.54 -1.24
C VAL A 94 9.55 21.31 -0.03
N TRP A 95 9.89 22.60 -0.20
CA TRP A 95 10.30 23.46 0.91
C TRP A 95 9.18 23.77 1.89
N ASP A 96 7.92 23.85 1.44
CA ASP A 96 6.76 23.99 2.31
C ASP A 96 6.58 22.78 3.22
N GLU A 97 6.70 21.57 2.68
CA GLU A 97 6.64 20.33 3.46
C GLU A 97 7.77 20.25 4.49
N VAL A 98 8.98 20.68 4.13
CA VAL A 98 10.10 20.76 5.08
C VAL A 98 9.84 21.77 6.19
N ARG A 99 9.23 22.92 5.89
CA ARG A 99 8.79 23.90 6.91
C ARG A 99 7.71 23.34 7.84
N ARG A 100 6.89 22.41 7.35
CA ARG A 100 5.87 21.68 8.15
C ARG A 100 6.48 20.56 9.02
N GLY A 101 7.78 20.28 8.88
CA GLY A 101 8.50 19.30 9.67
C GLY A 101 8.73 17.94 8.99
N VAL A 102 8.43 17.82 7.70
CA VAL A 102 8.76 16.63 6.90
C VAL A 102 10.25 16.66 6.55
N SER A 103 10.88 15.48 6.44
CA SER A 103 12.28 15.42 6.00
C SER A 103 12.40 15.87 4.53
N LEU A 104 13.50 16.54 4.18
CA LEU A 104 13.75 16.99 2.79
C LEU A 104 13.77 15.80 1.80
N THR A 105 14.27 14.66 2.25
CA THR A 105 14.32 13.42 1.46
C THR A 105 12.92 12.91 1.15
N ASP A 106 12.05 12.82 2.15
CA ASP A 106 10.68 12.31 1.97
C ASP A 106 9.81 13.27 1.16
N ALA A 107 9.93 14.58 1.42
CA ALA A 107 9.20 15.61 0.69
C ALA A 107 9.56 15.60 -0.80
N TYR A 108 10.85 15.47 -1.13
CA TYR A 108 11.31 15.42 -2.52
C TYR A 108 10.93 14.10 -3.20
N ALA A 109 11.05 12.97 -2.49
CA ALA A 109 10.61 11.67 -2.99
C ALA A 109 9.11 11.67 -3.33
N ALA A 110 8.28 12.23 -2.44
CA ALA A 110 6.85 12.36 -2.65
C ALA A 110 6.50 13.29 -3.82
N HIS A 111 7.30 14.33 -4.08
CA HIS A 111 7.12 15.18 -5.25
C HIS A 111 7.44 14.42 -6.55
N LEU A 112 8.56 13.69 -6.59
CA LEU A 112 8.94 12.87 -7.76
C LEU A 112 7.86 11.83 -8.09
N SER A 113 7.42 11.06 -7.08
CA SER A 113 6.38 10.06 -7.28
C SER A 113 5.06 10.68 -7.78
N ARG A 114 4.71 11.89 -7.31
CA ARG A 114 3.54 12.62 -7.81
C ARG A 114 3.69 13.07 -9.25
N ARG A 115 4.88 13.55 -9.66
CA ARG A 115 5.14 13.91 -11.06
C ARG A 115 5.06 12.70 -11.98
N GLU A 116 5.71 11.60 -11.59
CA GLU A 116 5.67 10.36 -12.36
C GLU A 116 4.23 9.83 -12.48
N ALA A 117 3.46 9.84 -11.39
CA ALA A 117 2.05 9.43 -11.42
C ALA A 117 1.22 10.29 -12.39
N ALA A 118 1.39 11.62 -12.34
CA ALA A 118 0.69 12.53 -13.24
C ALA A 118 1.06 12.30 -14.71
N GLU A 119 2.33 12.03 -15.01
CA GLU A 119 2.78 11.69 -16.36
C GLU A 119 2.20 10.37 -16.85
N ARG A 120 2.16 9.35 -15.98
CA ARG A 120 1.55 8.05 -16.29
C ARG A 120 0.05 8.18 -16.51
N ASP A 121 -0.65 8.99 -15.72
CA ASP A 121 -2.07 9.22 -15.89
C ASP A 121 -2.38 9.95 -17.21
N ALA A 122 -1.54 10.92 -17.60
CA ALA A 122 -1.66 11.60 -18.88
C ALA A 122 -1.42 10.64 -20.06
N GLU A 123 -0.39 9.78 -19.97
CA GLU A 123 -0.11 8.75 -20.96
C GLU A 123 -1.26 7.74 -21.09
N LEU A 124 -1.77 7.25 -19.96
CA LEU A 124 -2.93 6.35 -19.91
C LEU A 124 -4.17 7.00 -20.54
N SER A 125 -4.44 8.26 -20.24
CA SER A 125 -5.57 9.01 -20.81
C SER A 125 -5.45 9.14 -22.33
N ARG A 126 -4.24 9.43 -22.82
CA ARG A 126 -3.95 9.50 -24.26
C ARG A 126 -4.17 8.15 -24.94
N LEU A 127 -3.57 7.08 -24.42
CA LEU A 127 -3.70 5.73 -24.97
C LEU A 127 -5.16 5.25 -24.97
N ARG A 128 -5.92 5.55 -23.91
CA ARG A 128 -7.37 5.26 -23.85
C ARG A 128 -8.13 5.99 -24.95
N SER A 129 -7.83 7.27 -25.15
CA SER A 129 -8.46 8.08 -26.21
C SER A 129 -8.15 7.54 -27.62
N GLU A 130 -6.91 7.12 -27.87
CA GLU A 130 -6.49 6.52 -29.14
C GLU A 130 -7.20 5.17 -29.38
N LEU A 131 -7.27 4.31 -28.36
CA LEU A 131 -7.97 3.03 -28.43
C LEU A 131 -9.48 3.21 -28.70
N GLU A 132 -10.11 4.21 -28.07
CA GLU A 132 -11.52 4.53 -28.33
C GLU A 132 -11.76 4.99 -29.77
N ARG A 133 -10.86 5.84 -30.30
CA ARG A 133 -10.95 6.29 -31.71
C ARG A 133 -10.82 5.11 -32.66
N GLU A 134 -9.81 4.26 -32.47
CA GLU A 134 -9.60 3.07 -33.30
C GLU A 134 -10.80 2.11 -33.24
N ARG A 135 -11.39 1.91 -32.05
CA ARG A 135 -12.61 1.11 -31.90
C ARG A 135 -13.78 1.68 -32.70
N ARG A 136 -14.01 3.00 -32.60
CA ARG A 136 -15.07 3.68 -33.36
C ARG A 136 -14.82 3.62 -34.87
N GLU A 137 -13.58 3.79 -35.31
CA GLU A 137 -13.21 3.67 -36.73
C GLU A 137 -13.45 2.25 -37.25
N ARG A 138 -13.05 1.23 -36.50
CA ARG A 138 -13.35 -0.18 -36.86
C ARG A 138 -14.85 -0.44 -36.93
N GLU A 139 -15.61 0.09 -35.98
CA GLU A 139 -17.07 -0.06 -35.94
C GLU A 139 -17.73 0.65 -37.13
N ASN A 140 -17.31 1.88 -37.42
CA ASN A 140 -17.77 2.65 -38.58
C ASN A 140 -17.39 1.95 -39.89
N ALA A 141 -16.16 1.44 -40.02
CA ALA A 141 -15.72 0.69 -41.19
C ALA A 141 -16.56 -0.57 -41.41
N ARG A 142 -16.87 -1.33 -40.34
CA ARG A 142 -17.77 -2.49 -40.40
C ARG A 142 -19.18 -2.10 -40.85
N ARG A 143 -19.75 -1.01 -40.30
CA ARG A 143 -21.08 -0.51 -40.69
C ARG A 143 -21.12 -0.03 -42.15
N SER A 144 -20.15 0.77 -42.56
CA SER A 144 -20.06 1.31 -43.92
C SER A 144 -19.84 0.21 -44.97
N ALA A 145 -19.04 -0.81 -44.67
CA ALA A 145 -18.86 -1.98 -45.54
C ALA A 145 -20.16 -2.79 -45.72
N GLY A 146 -21.00 -2.89 -44.68
CA GLY A 146 -22.30 -3.55 -44.77
C GLY A 146 -23.35 -2.76 -45.56
N SER A 147 -23.33 -1.42 -45.50
CA SER A 147 -24.29 -0.57 -46.22
C SER A 147 -24.10 -0.56 -47.75
N ALA A 148 -22.89 -0.72 -48.26
CA ALA A 148 -22.66 -0.79 -49.72
C ALA A 148 -23.32 -2.02 -50.38
N VAL A 149 -23.61 -3.07 -49.60
CA VAL A 149 -24.27 -4.30 -50.10
C VAL A 149 -25.80 -4.14 -50.15
N SER A 150 -26.39 -3.24 -49.35
CA SER A 150 -27.86 -3.11 -49.22
C SER A 150 -28.53 -2.10 -50.17
N VAL A 151 -27.76 -1.31 -50.93
CA VAL A 151 -28.31 -0.29 -51.86
C VAL A 151 -28.49 -0.82 -53.30
N GLY A 152 -28.16 -2.10 -53.54
CA GLY A 152 -28.36 -2.79 -54.81
C GLY A 152 -29.52 -3.80 -54.80
N GLY A 153 -30.48 -3.67 -53.90
CA GLY A 153 -31.71 -4.47 -53.97
C GLY A 153 -32.54 -4.06 -55.18
N ASP A 154 -32.94 -5.02 -56.00
CA ASP A 154 -33.73 -4.82 -57.23
C ASP A 154 -34.83 -3.76 -57.02
N PRO A 155 -34.94 -2.74 -57.91
CA PRO A 155 -36.03 -1.78 -57.81
C PRO A 155 -37.37 -2.53 -57.88
N PRO A 156 -38.37 -2.15 -57.07
CA PRO A 156 -39.67 -2.80 -57.08
C PRO A 156 -40.24 -2.77 -58.51
N TYR A 157 -40.72 -3.92 -58.98
CA TYR A 157 -41.26 -4.13 -60.33
C TYR A 157 -42.19 -2.97 -60.73
N ASP A 158 -41.77 -2.20 -61.72
CA ASP A 158 -42.53 -1.09 -62.29
C ASP A 158 -43.35 -1.60 -63.50
N PRO A 159 -44.69 -1.67 -63.38
CA PRO A 159 -45.56 -2.14 -64.46
C PRO A 159 -45.55 -1.24 -65.71
N ILE A 160 -45.04 0.00 -65.65
CA ILE A 160 -44.88 0.87 -66.83
C ILE A 160 -43.64 0.48 -67.64
N SER A 161 -42.65 -0.16 -67.00
CA SER A 161 -41.41 -0.62 -67.62
C SER A 161 -41.55 -1.98 -68.33
N ALA A 162 -42.61 -2.75 -68.05
CA ALA A 162 -42.99 -3.95 -68.80
C ALA A 162 -43.89 -3.53 -69.97
N GLY A 163 -43.29 -3.35 -71.14
CA GLY A 163 -43.88 -2.66 -72.30
C GLY A 163 -45.30 -3.05 -72.70
N TRP A 164 -45.98 -2.09 -73.33
CA TRP A 164 -47.30 -2.15 -73.98
C TRP A 164 -47.42 -3.15 -75.15
N ASN A 165 -46.72 -4.29 -75.11
CA ASN A 165 -46.72 -5.33 -76.15
C ASN A 165 -47.39 -6.63 -75.66
N SER A 166 -48.53 -6.51 -74.99
CA SER A 166 -49.38 -7.66 -74.69
C SER A 166 -50.86 -7.29 -74.69
N ILE A 167 -51.33 -6.71 -75.81
CA ILE A 167 -52.68 -6.90 -76.36
C ILE A 167 -52.54 -6.92 -77.89
#